data_AF-A0A352WZW0-F1
#
_entry.id   AF-A0A352WZW0-F1
#
_cell.length_a   1.000
_cell.length_b   1.000
_cell.length_c   1.000
_cell.angle_alpha   90.00
_cell.angle_beta   90.00
_cell.angle_gamma   90.00
#
_symmetry.space_group_name_H-M   'P 1'
#
loop_
_entity.id
_entity.type
_entity.pdbx_description
1 polymer ?
#
loop_
_entity_poly.entity_id
_entity_poly.type
_entity_poly.pdbx_seq_one_letter_code
_entity_poly.pdbx_strand_id
1 'polypeptide(L)'
;DHQFQRAGFDKSRLFYTQGDYGLFQSVNRSLQKTYDNEEWVMRAMEAQGFVRDENGVFRVPEDQSIRMRIPTELIPKCPDDGSDVVMNLRCDDSFVEDEGWHRASAAYHDFLKKHENDHVLYLELGVGGNTPVIIKYPFWQMTLANNKATYACLNYREADCPEEIAVQSICINADIGAILDRLKA
;
A
#
# COMPACT_ATOMS: atom_id res chain seq x y z
N ASP A 1 4.77 -0.82 -2.38
CA ASP A 1 5.53 -0.90 -3.65
C ASP A 1 6.28 0.41 -3.99
N HIS A 2 6.20 1.43 -3.13
CA HIS A 2 6.98 2.67 -3.17
C HIS A 2 6.79 3.57 -4.40
N GLN A 3 5.74 3.37 -5.21
CA GLN A 3 5.51 4.21 -6.39
C GLN A 3 5.29 5.69 -6.05
N PHE A 4 4.58 5.98 -4.96
CA PHE A 4 4.39 7.37 -4.49
C PHE A 4 5.71 8.04 -4.11
N GLN A 5 6.56 7.36 -3.34
CA GLN A 5 7.87 7.88 -2.94
C GLN A 5 8.78 8.11 -4.15
N ARG A 6 8.82 7.16 -5.10
CA ARG A 6 9.57 7.28 -6.35
C ARG A 6 9.10 8.43 -7.23
N ALA A 7 7.80 8.75 -7.18
CA ALA A 7 7.20 9.90 -7.86
C ALA A 7 7.36 11.23 -7.10
N GLY A 8 7.99 11.23 -5.92
CA GLY A 8 8.28 12.45 -5.15
C GLY A 8 7.14 12.92 -4.23
N PHE A 9 6.17 12.06 -3.91
CA PHE A 9 5.14 12.41 -2.94
C PHE A 9 5.71 12.52 -1.53
N ASP A 10 5.25 13.53 -0.78
CA ASP A 10 5.58 13.68 0.62
C ASP A 10 4.97 12.52 1.43
N LYS A 11 5.84 11.73 2.08
CA LYS A 11 5.47 10.59 2.91
C LYS A 11 4.53 10.97 4.06
N SER A 12 4.58 12.21 4.55
CA SER A 12 3.69 12.69 5.62
C SER A 12 2.21 12.72 5.23
N ARG A 13 1.93 12.68 3.91
CA ARG A 13 0.59 12.70 3.33
C ARG A 13 0.08 11.31 2.93
N LEU A 14 0.81 10.26 3.26
CA LEU A 14 0.51 8.88 2.86
C LEU A 14 0.18 8.03 4.07
N PHE A 15 -0.83 7.16 3.92
CA PHE A 15 -1.19 6.19 4.95
C PHE A 15 -1.26 4.77 4.35
N TYR A 16 -0.26 3.94 4.68
CA TYR A 16 -0.16 2.56 4.21
C TYR A 16 -0.94 1.62 5.13
N THR A 17 -2.26 1.57 4.94
CA THR A 17 -3.18 0.76 5.77
C THR A 17 -2.86 -0.74 5.78
N GLN A 18 -2.26 -1.25 4.70
CA GLN A 18 -1.99 -2.67 4.46
C GLN A 18 -0.53 -3.11 4.72
N GLY A 19 0.33 -2.19 5.19
CA GLY A 19 1.75 -2.45 5.42
C GLY A 19 2.65 -2.08 4.25
N ASP A 20 3.90 -2.54 4.30
CA ASP A 20 4.96 -2.21 3.34
C ASP A 20 5.89 -3.41 3.08
N TYR A 21 6.08 -3.76 1.80
CA TYR A 21 7.02 -4.81 1.37
C TYR A 21 8.49 -4.49 1.66
N GLY A 22 8.83 -3.22 1.92
CA GLY A 22 10.17 -2.83 2.38
C GLY A 22 10.42 -3.12 3.86
N LEU A 23 9.43 -3.64 4.58
CA LEU A 23 9.50 -3.85 6.02
C LEU A 23 9.25 -5.31 6.40
N PHE A 24 10.02 -5.77 7.38
CA PHE A 24 9.68 -6.92 8.19
C PHE A 24 8.94 -6.50 9.46
N GLN A 25 8.19 -7.44 10.04
CA GLN A 25 7.60 -7.34 11.37
C GLN A 25 7.96 -8.58 12.20
N SER A 26 8.14 -8.40 13.50
CA SER A 26 8.37 -9.54 14.41
C SER A 26 7.10 -10.36 14.58
N VAL A 27 7.23 -11.68 14.68
CA VAL A 27 6.12 -12.55 15.11
C VAL A 27 5.81 -12.40 16.60
N ASN A 28 6.75 -11.85 17.39
CA ASN A 28 6.51 -11.49 18.79
C ASN A 28 5.68 -10.21 18.86
N ARG A 29 4.37 -10.40 19.05
CA ARG A 29 3.39 -9.29 19.11
C ARG A 29 3.64 -8.30 20.23
N SER A 30 4.44 -8.62 21.25
CA SER A 30 4.72 -7.66 22.33
C SER A 30 5.64 -6.51 21.90
N LEU A 31 6.44 -6.68 20.84
CA LEU A 31 7.40 -5.67 20.39
C LEU A 31 6.75 -4.51 19.65
N GLN A 32 5.71 -4.78 18.83
CA GLN A 32 5.02 -3.78 17.99
C GLN A 32 5.98 -2.90 17.16
N LYS A 33 6.96 -3.54 16.52
CA LYS A 33 7.99 -2.88 15.69
C LYS A 33 8.10 -3.49 14.30
N THR A 34 8.46 -2.64 13.35
CA THR A 34 8.87 -3.02 12.00
C THR A 34 10.37 -2.76 11.80
N TYR A 35 10.96 -3.43 10.81
CA TYR A 35 12.38 -3.36 10.51
C TYR A 35 12.58 -3.26 9.01
N ASP A 36 13.48 -2.38 8.56
CA ASP A 36 13.87 -2.30 7.16
C ASP A 36 14.47 -3.63 6.69
N ASN A 37 14.11 -4.06 5.48
CA ASN A 37 14.55 -5.35 4.92
C ASN A 37 15.52 -5.22 3.74
N GLU A 38 15.90 -4.02 3.31
CA GLU A 38 16.63 -3.81 2.06
C GLU A 38 17.94 -4.60 2.03
N GLU A 39 18.80 -4.43 3.03
CA GLU A 39 20.09 -5.12 3.09
C GLU A 39 19.94 -6.64 3.06
N TRP A 40 18.91 -7.15 3.75
CA TRP A 40 18.61 -8.58 3.75
C TRP A 40 18.15 -9.05 2.37
N VAL A 41 17.24 -8.31 1.72
CA VAL A 41 16.72 -8.65 0.39
C VAL A 41 17.86 -8.68 -0.63
N MET A 42 18.76 -7.70 -0.59
CA MET A 42 19.92 -7.65 -1.49
C MET A 42 20.80 -8.89 -1.34
N ARG A 43 21.11 -9.30 -0.10
CA ARG A 43 21.90 -10.51 0.19
C ARG A 43 21.16 -11.79 -0.19
N ALA A 44 19.85 -11.85 0.07
CA ALA A 44 19.02 -12.99 -0.28
C ALA A 44 19.02 -13.19 -1.80
N MET A 45 18.80 -12.13 -2.57
CA MET A 45 18.83 -12.17 -4.05
C MET A 45 20.17 -12.68 -4.59
N GLU A 46 21.29 -12.24 -4.04
CA GLU A 46 22.63 -12.73 -4.43
C GLU A 46 22.80 -14.22 -4.09
N ALA A 47 22.39 -14.67 -2.90
CA ALA A 47 22.42 -16.08 -2.51
C ALA A 47 21.46 -16.96 -3.37
N GLN A 48 20.40 -16.32 -3.86
CA GLN A 48 19.50 -16.69 -4.96
C GLN A 48 20.20 -17.20 -6.23
N GLY A 49 21.36 -16.61 -6.53
CA GLY A 49 21.98 -16.66 -7.85
C GLY A 49 21.45 -15.59 -8.82
N PHE A 50 20.74 -14.55 -8.34
CA PHE A 50 20.44 -13.39 -9.17
C PHE A 50 21.73 -12.62 -9.48
N VAL A 51 21.80 -12.04 -10.68
CA VAL A 51 22.94 -11.23 -11.13
C VAL A 51 22.50 -9.78 -11.32
N ARG A 52 23.42 -8.82 -11.16
CA ARG A 52 23.12 -7.40 -11.35
C ARG A 52 23.47 -6.98 -12.78
N ASP A 53 22.63 -6.14 -13.38
CA ASP A 53 22.96 -5.45 -14.63
C ASP A 53 23.88 -4.24 -14.38
N GLU A 54 24.25 -3.53 -15.46
CA GLU A 54 25.13 -2.35 -15.41
C GLU A 54 24.60 -1.21 -14.52
N ASN A 55 23.30 -1.19 -14.23
CA ASN A 55 22.65 -0.22 -13.36
C ASN A 55 22.45 -0.73 -11.92
N GLY A 56 22.99 -1.92 -11.60
CA GLY A 56 22.90 -2.52 -10.28
C GLY A 56 21.57 -3.23 -9.99
N VAL A 57 20.70 -3.40 -10.98
CA VAL A 57 19.37 -4.02 -10.84
C VAL A 57 19.47 -5.53 -11.00
N PHE A 58 18.84 -6.29 -10.10
CA PHE A 58 18.83 -7.75 -10.19
C PHE A 58 18.06 -8.27 -11.41
N ARG A 59 18.65 -9.27 -12.05
CA ARG A 59 18.13 -10.03 -13.19
C ARG A 59 18.31 -11.53 -12.95
N VAL A 60 17.47 -12.31 -13.62
CA VAL A 60 17.69 -13.75 -13.75
C VAL A 60 18.90 -13.94 -14.68
N PRO A 61 19.89 -14.76 -14.33
CA PRO A 61 21.03 -15.05 -15.20
C PRO A 61 20.57 -15.72 -16.51
N GLU A 62 21.35 -15.58 -17.58
CA GLU A 62 21.00 -16.08 -18.92
C GLU A 62 20.74 -17.59 -18.94
N ASP A 63 21.47 -18.34 -18.12
CA ASP A 63 21.33 -19.78 -17.95
C ASP A 63 20.17 -20.20 -17.02
N GLN A 64 19.42 -19.22 -16.50
CA GLN A 64 18.27 -19.40 -15.60
C GLN A 64 18.59 -20.14 -14.29
N SER A 65 19.85 -20.15 -13.85
CA SER A 65 20.35 -20.93 -12.71
C SER A 65 19.96 -20.43 -11.30
N ILE A 66 18.78 -19.82 -11.15
CA ILE A 66 18.31 -19.35 -9.83
C ILE A 66 17.90 -20.51 -8.91
N ARG A 67 18.11 -20.33 -7.61
CA ARG A 67 17.71 -21.29 -6.57
C ARG A 67 16.44 -20.82 -5.89
N MET A 68 15.45 -21.70 -5.73
CA MET A 68 14.24 -21.41 -4.92
C MET A 68 14.48 -21.66 -3.42
N ARG A 69 15.68 -21.37 -2.93
CA ARG A 69 16.08 -21.52 -1.53
C ARG A 69 17.15 -20.51 -1.18
N ILE A 70 17.14 -20.07 0.07
CA ILE A 70 18.23 -19.31 0.69
C ILE A 70 19.02 -20.23 1.64
N PRO A 71 20.30 -19.93 1.90
CA PRO A 71 21.04 -20.55 2.99
C PRO A 71 20.37 -20.33 4.35
N THR A 72 20.54 -21.28 5.27
CA THR A 72 19.89 -21.24 6.60
C THR A 72 20.30 -20.02 7.42
N GLU A 73 21.54 -19.59 7.30
CA GLU A 73 22.10 -18.39 7.95
C GLU A 73 21.47 -17.08 7.44
N LEU A 74 20.76 -17.10 6.31
CA LEU A 74 20.00 -15.97 5.79
C LEU A 74 18.52 -16.02 6.19
N ILE A 75 18.06 -16.98 7.00
CA ILE A 75 16.69 -16.89 7.53
C ILE A 75 16.64 -15.67 8.47
N PRO A 76 15.83 -14.64 8.16
CA PRO A 76 15.87 -13.39 8.90
C PRO A 76 15.35 -13.60 10.32
N LYS A 77 15.95 -12.89 11.28
CA LYS A 77 15.58 -12.92 12.69
C LYS A 77 15.40 -11.50 13.20
N CYS A 78 14.53 -11.35 14.19
CA CYS A 78 14.27 -10.09 14.86
C CYS A 78 15.55 -9.65 15.61
N PRO A 79 16.05 -8.42 15.39
CA PRO A 79 17.27 -7.95 16.04
C PRO A 79 17.10 -7.73 17.55
N ASP A 80 15.87 -7.53 18.02
CA ASP A 80 15.59 -7.23 19.43
C ASP A 80 15.57 -8.49 20.32
N ASP A 81 15.07 -9.63 19.81
CA ASP A 81 14.81 -10.83 20.62
C ASP A 81 15.15 -12.16 19.94
N GLY A 82 15.66 -12.14 18.69
CA GLY A 82 16.00 -13.34 17.93
C GLY A 82 14.81 -14.17 17.45
N SER A 83 13.57 -13.69 17.64
CA SER A 83 12.37 -14.35 17.11
C SER A 83 12.33 -14.33 15.58
N ASP A 84 11.43 -15.12 15.00
CA ASP A 84 11.17 -15.05 13.55
C ASP A 84 10.58 -13.70 13.16
N VAL A 85 10.83 -13.30 11.91
CA VAL A 85 10.18 -12.14 11.29
C VAL A 85 9.44 -12.58 10.03
N VAL A 86 8.41 -11.82 9.68
CA VAL A 86 7.64 -11.97 8.45
C VAL A 86 7.54 -10.63 7.73
N MET A 87 7.11 -10.61 6.47
CA MET A 87 6.82 -9.36 5.76
C MET A 87 5.73 -8.57 6.49
N ASN A 88 5.86 -7.24 6.58
CA ASN A 88 4.82 -6.39 7.16
C ASN A 88 3.65 -6.22 6.18
N LEU A 89 2.72 -7.18 6.20
CA LEU A 89 1.51 -7.18 5.38
C LEU A 89 0.30 -7.51 6.25
N ARG A 90 -0.79 -6.78 6.07
CA ARG A 90 -2.04 -7.06 6.78
C ARG A 90 -2.75 -8.25 6.17
N CYS A 91 -2.46 -9.45 6.70
CA CYS A 91 -3.13 -10.70 6.33
C CYS A 91 -4.07 -11.23 7.41
N ASP A 92 -3.83 -10.90 8.68
CA ASP A 92 -4.59 -11.36 9.84
C ASP A 92 -4.43 -10.39 11.04
N ASP A 93 -4.77 -10.86 12.23
CA ASP A 93 -4.71 -10.11 13.49
C ASP A 93 -3.28 -9.94 14.06
N SER A 94 -2.25 -10.47 13.38
CA SER A 94 -0.84 -10.33 13.74
C SER A 94 -0.16 -9.12 13.10
N PHE A 95 -0.85 -8.39 12.22
CA PHE A 95 -0.29 -7.20 11.58
C PHE A 95 0.22 -6.20 12.62
N VAL A 96 1.49 -5.80 12.48
CA VAL A 96 2.10 -4.82 13.39
C VAL A 96 1.73 -3.41 12.93
N GLU A 97 1.13 -2.67 13.84
CA GLU A 97 0.82 -1.25 13.71
C GLU A 97 1.83 -0.47 14.56
N ASP A 98 2.99 -0.16 13.98
CA ASP A 98 4.03 0.57 14.69
C ASP A 98 3.64 2.05 14.93
N GLU A 99 4.50 2.78 15.65
CA GLU A 99 4.26 4.20 15.92
C GLU A 99 4.09 5.05 14.64
N GLY A 100 4.79 4.70 13.57
CA GLY A 100 4.67 5.39 12.28
C GLY A 100 3.31 5.18 11.65
N TRP A 101 2.80 3.94 11.70
CA TRP A 101 1.47 3.58 11.25
C TRP A 101 0.39 4.33 12.05
N HIS A 102 0.49 4.35 13.39
CA HIS A 102 -0.47 5.07 14.24
C HIS A 102 -0.46 6.57 13.99
N ARG A 103 0.72 7.19 13.78
CA ARG A 103 0.82 8.61 13.39
C ARG A 103 0.13 8.89 12.05
N ALA A 104 0.34 8.05 11.05
CA ALA A 104 -0.31 8.20 9.74
C ALA A 104 -1.83 8.00 9.83
N SER A 105 -2.28 7.01 10.61
CA SER A 105 -3.70 6.77 10.89
C SER A 105 -4.37 7.96 11.56
N ALA A 106 -3.74 8.55 12.59
CA ALA A 106 -4.23 9.74 13.26
C ALA A 106 -4.28 10.95 12.31
N ALA A 107 -3.23 11.18 11.51
CA ALA A 107 -3.20 12.28 10.54
C ALA A 107 -4.30 12.15 9.48
N TYR A 108 -4.55 10.92 8.99
CA TYR A 108 -5.65 10.64 8.07
C TYR A 108 -7.02 10.93 8.73
N HIS A 109 -7.23 10.45 9.96
CA HIS A 109 -8.46 10.72 10.71
C HIS A 109 -8.70 12.22 10.92
N ASP A 110 -7.67 12.96 11.35
CA ASP A 110 -7.76 14.39 11.59
C ASP A 110 -8.07 15.17 10.31
N PHE A 111 -7.47 14.75 9.18
CA PHE A 111 -7.78 15.32 7.86
C PHE A 111 -9.24 15.10 7.49
N LEU A 112 -9.76 13.88 7.63
CA LEU A 112 -11.17 13.58 7.33
C LEU A 112 -12.11 14.41 8.20
N LYS A 113 -11.89 14.43 9.51
CA LYS A 113 -12.73 15.16 10.46
C LYS A 113 -12.76 16.66 10.17
N LYS A 114 -11.61 17.24 9.84
CA LYS A 114 -11.49 18.67 9.52
C LYS A 114 -12.32 19.06 8.29
N HIS A 115 -12.48 18.15 7.34
CA HIS A 115 -13.09 18.41 6.04
C HIS A 115 -14.48 17.75 5.86
N GLU A 116 -15.06 17.16 6.90
CA GLU A 116 -16.27 16.34 6.80
C GLU A 116 -17.51 17.08 6.26
N ASN A 117 -17.54 18.42 6.34
CA ASN A 117 -18.65 19.27 5.88
C ASN A 117 -18.27 20.20 4.69
N ASP A 118 -17.06 20.03 4.15
CA ASP A 118 -16.54 20.81 3.03
C ASP A 118 -17.00 20.24 1.68
N HIS A 119 -16.64 20.93 0.59
CA HIS A 119 -16.75 20.37 -0.76
C HIS A 119 -15.58 19.41 -1.01
N VAL A 120 -15.80 18.12 -0.74
CA VAL A 120 -14.78 17.08 -0.80
C VAL A 120 -14.95 16.20 -2.05
N LEU A 121 -13.84 15.91 -2.72
CA LEU A 121 -13.77 14.87 -3.74
C LEU A 121 -13.14 13.61 -3.13
N TYR A 122 -13.92 12.54 -3.06
CA TYR A 122 -13.44 11.20 -2.73
C TYR A 122 -13.04 10.49 -4.03
N LEU A 123 -11.75 10.60 -4.40
CA LEU A 123 -11.20 10.03 -5.63
C LEU A 123 -10.66 8.61 -5.39
N GLU A 124 -11.34 7.61 -5.93
CA GLU A 124 -10.98 6.20 -5.90
C GLU A 124 -10.38 5.76 -7.24
N LEU A 125 -9.13 5.30 -7.24
CA LEU A 125 -8.41 4.86 -8.43
C LEU A 125 -8.03 3.38 -8.31
N GLY A 126 -8.64 2.52 -9.13
CA GLY A 126 -8.25 1.11 -9.23
C GLY A 126 -8.52 0.26 -7.99
N VAL A 127 -9.45 0.67 -7.11
CA VAL A 127 -9.80 -0.10 -5.91
C VAL A 127 -10.89 -1.12 -6.26
N GLY A 128 -10.53 -2.40 -6.19
CA GLY A 128 -11.45 -3.50 -6.44
C GLY A 128 -12.05 -4.15 -5.19
N GLY A 129 -12.69 -5.32 -5.39
CA GLY A 129 -13.45 -6.05 -4.37
C GLY A 129 -12.64 -6.86 -3.33
N ASN A 130 -11.31 -6.86 -3.36
CA ASN A 130 -10.50 -7.71 -2.46
C ASN A 130 -10.58 -7.28 -0.99
N THR A 131 -10.45 -5.98 -0.72
CA THR A 131 -10.49 -5.40 0.64
C THR A 131 -11.27 -4.08 0.63
N PRO A 132 -12.56 -4.11 0.28
CA PRO A 132 -13.35 -2.90 0.02
C PRO A 132 -13.57 -2.04 1.28
N VAL A 133 -13.42 -2.63 2.46
CA VAL A 133 -13.53 -1.96 3.77
C VAL A 133 -12.46 -0.90 4.02
N ILE A 134 -11.39 -0.86 3.23
CA ILE A 134 -10.26 0.07 3.45
C ILE A 134 -10.51 1.44 2.79
N ILE A 135 -11.04 1.45 1.57
CA ILE A 135 -11.25 2.69 0.79
C ILE A 135 -12.68 2.78 0.27
N LYS A 136 -13.12 1.78 -0.51
CA LYS A 136 -14.38 1.80 -1.26
C LYS A 136 -15.60 2.06 -0.36
N TYR A 137 -15.85 1.20 0.63
CA TYR A 137 -17.00 1.35 1.51
C TYR A 137 -16.91 2.60 2.40
N PRO A 138 -15.75 2.94 3.01
CA PRO A 138 -15.60 4.21 3.71
C PRO A 138 -15.91 5.43 2.83
N PHE A 139 -15.43 5.47 1.59
CA PHE A 139 -15.68 6.58 0.67
C PHE A 139 -17.17 6.70 0.34
N TRP A 140 -17.87 5.59 0.13
CA TRP A 140 -19.32 5.59 -0.07
C TRP A 140 -20.07 6.15 1.14
N GLN A 141 -19.73 5.69 2.36
CA GLN A 141 -20.37 6.17 3.59
C GLN A 141 -20.10 7.66 3.83
N MET A 142 -18.88 8.13 3.61
CA MET A 142 -18.53 9.54 3.75
C MET A 142 -19.23 10.42 2.69
N THR A 143 -19.37 9.93 1.46
CA THR A 143 -20.11 10.65 0.40
C THR A 143 -21.59 10.75 0.73
N LEU A 144 -22.19 9.67 1.22
CA LEU A 144 -23.59 9.64 1.65
C LEU A 144 -23.86 10.59 2.82
N ALA A 145 -22.91 10.72 3.76
CA ALA A 145 -23.03 11.57 4.93
C ALA A 145 -22.88 13.08 4.63
N ASN A 146 -22.20 13.45 3.54
CA ASN A 146 -21.95 14.84 3.15
C ASN A 146 -22.56 15.14 1.77
N ASN A 147 -23.68 15.87 1.76
CA ASN A 147 -24.39 16.23 0.52
C ASN A 147 -23.61 17.16 -0.44
N LYS A 148 -22.49 17.75 0.01
CA LYS A 148 -21.58 18.55 -0.84
C LYS A 148 -20.44 17.72 -1.43
N ALA A 149 -20.26 16.49 -0.98
CA ALA A 149 -19.20 15.62 -1.45
C ALA A 149 -19.52 15.06 -2.83
N THR A 150 -18.46 14.79 -3.59
CA THR A 150 -18.50 14.04 -4.85
C THR A 150 -17.64 12.79 -4.69
N TYR A 151 -18.17 11.65 -5.10
CA TYR A 151 -17.40 10.42 -5.25
C TYR A 151 -16.99 10.27 -6.71
N ALA A 152 -15.72 9.95 -6.97
CA ALA A 152 -15.25 9.63 -8.31
C ALA A 152 -14.53 8.29 -8.30
N CYS A 153 -15.03 7.32 -9.05
CA CYS A 153 -14.41 6.01 -9.22
C CYS A 153 -13.86 5.87 -10.64
N LEU A 154 -12.58 5.59 -10.75
CA LEU A 154 -11.93 5.25 -12.01
C LEU A 154 -11.33 3.86 -11.89
N ASN A 155 -12.00 2.88 -12.50
CA ASN A 155 -11.58 1.49 -12.44
C ASN A 155 -12.10 0.71 -13.65
N TYR A 156 -11.36 -0.30 -14.10
CA TYR A 156 -11.83 -1.18 -15.16
C TYR A 156 -12.86 -2.16 -14.60
N ARG A 157 -14.03 -2.24 -15.26
CA ARG A 157 -15.14 -3.17 -14.96
C ARG A 157 -15.81 -3.00 -13.60
N GLU A 158 -15.12 -2.41 -12.62
CA GLU A 158 -15.58 -2.19 -11.24
C GLU A 158 -15.68 -0.69 -10.92
N ALA A 159 -16.11 0.11 -11.90
CA ALA A 159 -16.45 1.52 -11.72
C ALA A 159 -17.95 1.65 -11.40
N ASP A 160 -18.31 1.39 -10.16
CA ASP A 160 -19.67 1.40 -9.66
C ASP A 160 -19.81 2.14 -8.32
N CYS A 161 -21.06 2.47 -7.98
CA CYS A 161 -21.43 3.10 -6.73
C CYS A 161 -22.85 2.64 -6.32
N PRO A 162 -23.20 2.67 -5.03
CA PRO A 162 -24.56 2.46 -4.56
C PRO A 162 -25.54 3.49 -5.14
N GLU A 163 -26.81 3.09 -5.27
CA GLU A 163 -27.87 3.94 -5.82
C GLU A 163 -28.04 5.24 -5.01
N GLU A 164 -27.86 5.15 -3.70
CA GLU A 164 -28.01 6.24 -2.74
C GLU A 164 -27.05 7.41 -2.99
N ILE A 165 -25.88 7.15 -3.58
CA ILE A 165 -24.89 8.18 -3.91
C ILE A 165 -24.74 8.41 -5.41
N ALA A 166 -25.56 7.78 -6.25
CA ALA A 166 -25.41 7.85 -7.71
C ALA A 166 -25.44 9.29 -8.24
N VAL A 167 -26.26 10.16 -7.66
CA VAL A 167 -26.34 11.59 -8.03
C VAL A 167 -25.11 12.41 -7.61
N GLN A 168 -24.33 11.91 -6.66
CA GLN A 168 -23.06 12.49 -6.19
C GLN A 168 -21.83 11.82 -6.81
N SER A 169 -22.02 10.88 -7.74
CA SER A 169 -20.97 9.97 -8.18
C SER A 169 -20.60 10.15 -9.66
N ILE A 170 -19.30 10.04 -9.94
CA ILE A 170 -18.72 9.99 -11.28
C ILE A 170 -17.99 8.66 -11.42
N CYS A 171 -18.58 7.70 -12.13
CA CYS A 171 -18.00 6.38 -12.34
C CYS A 171 -17.49 6.26 -13.78
N ILE A 172 -16.18 6.04 -13.93
CA ILE A 172 -15.49 5.98 -15.21
C ILE A 172 -14.85 4.60 -15.39
N ASN A 173 -15.35 3.84 -16.35
CA ASN A 173 -14.80 2.54 -16.72
C ASN A 173 -13.72 2.71 -17.81
N ALA A 174 -12.50 3.05 -17.40
CA ALA A 174 -11.38 3.33 -18.31
C ALA A 174 -10.00 3.12 -17.66
N ASP A 175 -8.96 3.21 -18.48
CA ASP A 175 -7.57 3.20 -18.03
C ASP A 175 -7.24 4.43 -17.17
N ILE A 176 -6.61 4.20 -16.02
CA ILE A 176 -6.25 5.28 -15.09
C ILE A 176 -5.25 6.24 -15.73
N GLY A 177 -4.20 5.72 -16.37
CA GLY A 177 -3.15 6.53 -16.98
C GLY A 177 -3.70 7.44 -18.07
N ALA A 178 -4.48 6.88 -19.00
CA ALA A 178 -5.07 7.63 -20.11
C ALA A 178 -6.01 8.75 -19.64
N ILE A 179 -6.80 8.52 -18.59
CA ILE A 179 -7.68 9.56 -18.04
C ILE A 179 -6.87 10.63 -17.31
N LEU A 180 -5.89 10.26 -16.49
CA LEU A 180 -5.03 11.23 -15.81
C LEU A 180 -4.24 12.08 -16.81
N ASP A 181 -3.78 11.52 -17.93
CA ASP A 181 -3.09 12.29 -18.97
C ASP A 181 -4.01 13.29 -19.68
N ARG A 182 -5.29 12.94 -19.87
CA ARG A 182 -6.29 13.87 -20.42
C ARG A 182 -6.62 15.03 -19.47
N LEU A 183 -6.44 14.86 -18.15
CA LEU A 183 -6.67 15.91 -17.16
C LEU A 183 -5.51 16.90 -17.00
N LYS A 184 -4.32 16.58 -17.53
CA LYS A 184 -3.14 17.46 -17.49
C LYS A 184 -3.18 18.56 -18.56
N ALA A 185 -4.08 18.44 -19.54
CA ALA A 185 -4.27 19.39 -20.64
C ALA A 185 -5.25 20.51 -20.24
#